data_AF-A0A2X1N5X6-F1
#
_entry.id   AF-A0A2X1N5X6-F1
#
_cell.length_a   1.000
_cell.length_b   1.000
_cell.length_c   1.000
_cell.angle_alpha   90.00
_cell.angle_beta   90.00
_cell.angle_gamma   90.00
#
_symmetry.space_group_name_H-M   'P 1'
#
loop_
_entity.id
_entity.type
_entity.pdbx_description
1 polymer ?
#
loop_
_entity_poly.entity_id
_entity_poly.type
_entity_poly.pdbx_seq_one_letter_code
_entity_poly.pdbx_strand_id
1 'polypeptide(L)'
;MHWENAALPLRHAGDAARLREVLQPERSVVIIGAGTIGLELAASATQRRCKVTVIELAATVMGRNAPPPVQRYLLQRHQQAGVRILLNNAIEHVVDGEK
;
A
#
# COMPACT_ATOMS: atom_id res chain seq x y z
N MET A 1 15.98 10.14 -14.39
CA MET A 1 14.83 10.18 -13.47
C MET A 1 14.98 8.97 -12.53
N HIS A 2 15.70 9.15 -11.44
CA HIS A 2 16.30 8.08 -10.60
C HIS A 2 15.40 7.69 -9.41
N TRP A 3 14.19 7.21 -9.66
CA TRP A 3 13.28 6.79 -8.58
C TRP A 3 13.53 5.35 -8.09
N GLU A 4 14.35 4.57 -8.80
CA GLU A 4 14.60 3.15 -8.51
C GLU A 4 15.25 2.89 -7.13
N ASN A 5 15.84 3.92 -6.52
CA ASN A 5 16.38 3.83 -5.16
C ASN A 5 15.36 4.19 -4.07
N ALA A 6 14.29 4.94 -4.40
CA ALA A 6 13.35 5.50 -3.43
C ALA A 6 12.00 4.76 -3.36
N ALA A 7 11.56 4.09 -4.43
CA ALA A 7 10.29 3.36 -4.48
C ALA A 7 10.35 2.13 -5.40
N LEU A 8 9.53 1.12 -5.12
CA LEU A 8 9.41 -0.10 -5.93
C LEU A 8 8.02 -0.18 -6.58
N PRO A 9 7.91 -0.50 -7.88
CA PRO A 9 6.61 -0.69 -8.53
C PRO A 9 6.07 -2.11 -8.26
N LEU A 10 4.84 -2.38 -8.69
CA LEU A 10 4.30 -3.73 -8.82
C LEU A 10 3.45 -3.83 -10.09
N ARG A 11 4.06 -4.31 -11.18
CA ARG A 11 3.40 -4.50 -12.47
C ARG A 11 3.68 -5.87 -13.08
N HIS A 12 4.90 -6.35 -12.94
CA HIS A 12 5.37 -7.60 -13.53
C HIS A 12 5.82 -8.60 -12.46
N ALA A 13 5.96 -9.87 -12.85
CA ALA A 13 6.39 -10.92 -11.94
C ALA A 13 7.76 -10.64 -11.30
N GLY A 14 8.65 -9.96 -12.02
CA GLY A 14 9.95 -9.52 -11.50
C GLY A 14 9.82 -8.53 -10.34
N ASP A 15 8.87 -7.59 -10.42
CA ASP A 15 8.59 -6.64 -9.33
C ASP A 15 8.10 -7.37 -8.09
N ALA A 16 7.20 -8.35 -8.28
CA ALA A 16 6.69 -9.17 -7.19
C ALA A 16 7.79 -10.03 -6.53
N ALA A 17 8.81 -10.46 -7.28
CA ALA A 17 9.97 -11.14 -6.71
C ALA A 17 10.79 -10.19 -5.83
N ARG A 18 11.12 -8.99 -6.33
CA ARG A 18 11.85 -7.95 -5.56
C ARG A 18 11.08 -7.53 -4.30
N LEU A 19 9.77 -7.32 -4.39
CA LEU A 19 8.94 -7.00 -3.24
C LEU A 19 8.95 -8.11 -2.19
N ARG A 20 8.92 -9.38 -2.61
CA ARG A 20 8.97 -10.52 -1.66
C ARG A 20 10.26 -10.54 -0.83
N GLU A 21 11.37 -10.07 -1.38
CA GLU A 21 12.65 -9.99 -0.66
C GLU A 21 12.62 -8.90 0.42
N VAL A 22 12.01 -7.75 0.16
CA VAL A 22 11.99 -6.61 1.11
C VAL A 22 10.84 -6.66 2.12
N LEU A 23 9.71 -7.31 1.78
CA LEU A 23 8.54 -7.47 2.65
C LEU A 23 8.80 -8.56 3.70
N GLN A 24 9.59 -8.19 4.71
CA GLN A 24 9.98 -9.03 5.85
C GLN A 24 9.22 -8.62 7.12
N PRO A 25 9.11 -9.52 8.12
CA PRO A 25 8.47 -9.20 9.40
C PRO A 25 9.01 -7.91 10.04
N GLU A 26 8.14 -7.17 10.72
CA GLU A 26 8.40 -5.92 11.44
C GLU A 26 8.87 -4.73 10.58
N ARG A 27 9.08 -4.90 9.27
CA ARG A 27 9.42 -3.80 8.36
C ARG A 27 8.23 -2.85 8.20
N SER A 28 8.52 -1.55 8.23
CA SER A 28 7.54 -0.51 7.90
C SER A 28 7.43 -0.34 6.39
N VAL A 29 6.21 -0.39 5.88
CA VAL A 29 5.92 -0.34 4.43
C VAL A 29 4.85 0.71 4.19
N VAL A 30 5.13 1.61 3.25
CA VAL A 30 4.14 2.56 2.73
C VAL A 30 3.72 2.10 1.34
N ILE A 31 2.41 1.96 1.14
CA ILE A 31 1.80 1.61 -0.14
C ILE A 31 1.03 2.83 -0.65
N ILE A 32 1.27 3.18 -1.92
CA ILE A 32 0.67 4.33 -2.56
C ILE A 32 -0.48 3.85 -3.45
N GLY A 33 -1.69 4.28 -3.09
CA GLY A 33 -2.95 3.91 -3.74
C GLY A 33 -3.71 2.79 -3.01
N ALA A 34 -5.02 2.98 -2.84
CA ALA A 34 -5.96 2.04 -2.26
C ALA A 34 -6.94 1.46 -3.30
N GLY A 35 -6.44 1.22 -4.52
CA GLY A 35 -7.10 0.40 -5.53
C GLY A 35 -6.87 -1.09 -5.33
N THR A 36 -7.23 -1.92 -6.31
CA THR A 36 -7.17 -3.39 -6.22
C THR A 36 -5.78 -3.88 -5.82
N ILE A 37 -4.75 -3.48 -6.57
CA ILE A 37 -3.36 -3.92 -6.33
C ILE A 37 -2.86 -3.42 -4.97
N GLY A 38 -3.14 -2.17 -4.61
CA GLY A 38 -2.66 -1.59 -3.36
C GLY A 38 -3.24 -2.29 -2.12
N LEU A 39 -4.54 -2.60 -2.15
CA LEU A 39 -5.19 -3.34 -1.07
C LEU A 39 -4.72 -4.81 -0.99
N GLU A 40 -4.57 -5.49 -2.12
CA GLU A 40 -4.04 -6.86 -2.15
C GLU A 40 -2.59 -6.93 -1.63
N LEU A 41 -1.76 -5.95 -2.02
CA LEU A 41 -0.39 -5.84 -1.52
C LEU A 41 -0.37 -5.53 -0.03
N ALA A 42 -1.27 -4.67 0.46
CA ALA A 42 -1.40 -4.37 1.88
C ALA A 42 -1.76 -5.62 2.69
N ALA A 43 -2.75 -6.40 2.24
CA ALA A 43 -3.09 -7.68 2.87
C ALA A 43 -1.89 -8.65 2.87
N SER A 44 -1.20 -8.77 1.74
CA SER A 44 -0.04 -9.66 1.60
C SER A 44 1.12 -9.26 2.51
N ALA A 45 1.41 -7.97 2.61
CA ALA A 45 2.46 -7.42 3.49
C ALA A 45 2.09 -7.60 4.97
N THR A 46 0.83 -7.37 5.35
CA THR A 46 0.32 -7.62 6.69
C THR A 46 0.41 -9.10 7.08
N GLN A 47 0.08 -10.03 6.19
CA GLN A 47 0.26 -11.48 6.42
C GLN A 47 1.74 -11.86 6.65
N ARG A 48 2.66 -11.10 6.06
CA ARG A 48 4.11 -11.21 6.29
C ARG A 48 4.59 -10.45 7.55
N ARG A 49 3.66 -9.93 8.36
CA ARG A 49 3.92 -9.19 9.61
C ARG A 49 4.65 -7.85 9.39
N CYS A 50 4.50 -7.23 8.22
CA CYS A 50 4.94 -5.84 8.02
C CYS A 50 4.02 -4.85 8.76
N LYS A 51 4.54 -3.68 9.11
CA LYS A 51 3.77 -2.52 9.59
C LYS A 51 3.35 -1.68 8.39
N VAL A 52 2.09 -1.82 7.98
CA VAL A 52 1.61 -1.28 6.69
C VAL A 52 0.84 0.04 6.87
N THR A 53 1.22 1.06 6.10
CA THR A 53 0.39 2.24 5.84
C THR A 53 0.03 2.29 4.36
N VAL A 54 -1.25 2.51 4.04
CA VAL A 54 -1.73 2.83 2.69
C VAL A 54 -2.11 4.30 2.64
N ILE A 55 -1.64 5.01 1.61
CA ILE A 55 -1.97 6.42 1.34
C ILE A 55 -2.76 6.47 0.05
N GLU A 56 -3.91 7.14 0.06
CA GLU A 56 -4.80 7.29 -1.09
C GLU A 56 -5.26 8.75 -1.23
N LEU A 57 -5.25 9.24 -2.47
CA LEU A 57 -5.67 10.58 -2.83
C LEU A 57 -7.18 10.75 -2.70
N ALA A 58 -7.95 9.72 -3.07
CA ALA A 58 -9.41 9.75 -3.02
C ALA A 58 -9.96 9.64 -1.59
N ALA A 59 -11.22 10.04 -1.44
CA ALA A 59 -11.96 9.93 -0.19
C ALA A 59 -12.36 8.50 0.20
N THR A 60 -12.21 7.53 -0.72
CA THR A 60 -12.62 6.14 -0.52
C THR A 60 -11.63 5.18 -1.15
N VAL A 61 -11.42 4.02 -0.51
CA VAL A 61 -10.76 2.88 -1.14
C VAL A 61 -11.58 2.40 -2.35
N MET A 62 -10.92 1.81 -3.35
CA MET A 62 -11.60 1.25 -4.53
C MET A 62 -12.53 2.24 -5.25
N GLY A 63 -12.23 3.54 -5.23
CA GLY A 63 -13.15 4.61 -5.68
C GLY A 63 -13.67 4.49 -7.12
N ARG A 64 -12.95 3.79 -8.00
CA ARG A 64 -13.36 3.50 -9.39
C ARG A 64 -13.96 2.12 -9.61
N ASN A 65 -13.79 1.22 -8.64
CA ASN A 65 -13.90 -0.23 -8.87
C ASN A 65 -14.99 -0.90 -8.02
N ALA A 66 -15.53 -0.22 -7.01
CA ALA A 66 -16.48 -0.83 -6.08
C ALA A 66 -17.55 0.16 -5.60
N PRO A 67 -18.80 -0.30 -5.34
CA PRO A 67 -19.84 0.53 -4.77
C PRO A 67 -19.61 0.79 -3.26
N PRO A 68 -20.23 1.83 -2.67
CA PRO A 68 -19.97 2.25 -1.28
C PRO A 68 -20.06 1.14 -0.21
N PRO A 69 -20.99 0.17 -0.26
CA PRO A 69 -21.01 -0.93 0.71
C PRO A 69 -19.72 -1.78 0.68
N VAL A 70 -19.18 -2.05 -0.51
CA VAL A 70 -17.95 -2.82 -0.68
C VAL A 70 -16.73 -2.00 -0.26
N GLN A 71 -16.70 -0.71 -0.60
CA GLN A 71 -15.63 0.20 -0.15
C GLN A 71 -15.53 0.24 1.38
N ARG A 72 -16.67 0.40 2.08
CA ARG A 72 -16.73 0.38 3.55
C ARG A 72 -16.26 -0.95 4.12
N TYR A 73 -16.73 -2.06 3.56
CA TYR A 73 -16.33 -3.40 3.99
C TYR A 73 -14.81 -3.60 3.86
N LEU A 74 -14.22 -3.26 2.72
CA LEU A 74 -12.79 -3.42 2.47
C LEU A 74 -11.95 -2.51 3.38
N LEU A 75 -12.34 -1.23 3.53
CA LEU A 75 -11.68 -0.30 4.44
C LEU A 75 -11.63 -0.88 5.87
N GLN A 76 -12.79 -1.30 6.40
CA GLN A 76 -12.89 -1.87 7.73
C GLN A 76 -12.07 -3.15 7.86
N ARG A 77 -12.15 -4.05 6.88
CA ARG A 77 -11.41 -5.32 6.89
C ARG A 77 -9.90 -5.10 6.96
N HIS A 78 -9.37 -4.15 6.18
CA HIS A 78 -7.93 -3.83 6.21
C HIS A 78 -7.52 -3.16 7.52
N GLN A 79 -8.32 -2.24 8.05
CA GLN A 79 -8.07 -1.62 9.36
C GLN A 79 -8.07 -2.65 10.49
N GLN A 80 -9.01 -3.60 10.48
CA GLN A 80 -9.07 -4.71 11.44
C GLN A 80 -7.84 -5.63 11.34
N ALA A 81 -7.25 -5.77 10.16
CA ALA A 81 -6.00 -6.49 9.97
C ALA A 81 -4.75 -5.68 10.41
N GLY A 82 -4.92 -4.45 10.92
CA GLY A 82 -3.83 -3.60 11.41
C GLY A 82 -3.22 -2.69 10.35
N VAL A 83 -3.83 -2.57 9.16
CA VAL A 83 -3.38 -1.62 8.12
C VAL A 83 -3.82 -0.21 8.49
N ARG A 84 -2.89 0.73 8.55
CA ARG A 84 -3.22 2.16 8.64
C ARG A 84 -3.59 2.68 7.25
N ILE A 85 -4.78 3.26 7.08
CA ILE A 85 -5.23 3.80 5.79
C ILE A 85 -5.47 5.30 5.93
N LEU A 86 -4.78 6.09 5.09
CA LEU A 86 -4.88 7.54 5.01
C LEU A 86 -5.57 7.91 3.69
N LEU A 87 -6.80 8.44 3.78
CA LEU A 87 -7.62 8.86 2.64
C LEU A 87 -7.57 10.39 2.53
N ASN A 88 -7.76 10.92 1.32
CA ASN A 88 -7.60 12.35 1.02
C ASN A 88 -6.17 12.86 1.28
N ASN A 89 -5.17 12.03 1.03
CA ASN A 89 -3.77 12.37 1.22
C ASN A 89 -3.02 12.26 -0.10
N ALA A 90 -2.49 13.39 -0.57
CA ALA A 90 -1.55 13.43 -1.69
C ALA A 90 -0.12 13.14 -1.21
N ILE A 91 0.70 12.60 -2.11
CA ILE A 91 2.14 12.46 -1.90
C ILE A 91 2.81 13.52 -2.76
N GLU A 92 3.56 14.41 -2.13
CA GLU A 92 4.27 15.49 -2.82
C GLU A 92 5.68 15.05 -3.22
N HIS A 93 6.40 14.43 -2.28
CA HIS A 93 7.79 14.00 -2.47
C HIS A 93 8.08 12.68 -1.75
N VAL A 94 8.98 11.90 -2.34
CA VAL A 94 9.63 10.75 -1.71
C VAL A 94 11.11 11.05 -1.67
N VAL A 95 11.69 10.97 -0.48
CA VAL A 95 13.13 11.22 -0.24
C VAL A 95 13.73 9.99 0.42
N ASP A 96 14.98 9.69 0.09
CA ASP A 96 15.73 8.68 0.83
C ASP A 96 15.94 9.22 2.26
N GLY A 97 15.69 8.39 3.27
CA GLY A 97 15.89 8.82 4.66
C GLY A 97 17.37 9.12 4.93
N GLU A 98 17.65 10.25 5.59
CA GLU A 98 18.96 10.46 6.22
C GLU A 98 19.21 9.31 7.20
N LYS A 99 20.38 8.67 7.07
CA LYS A 99 20.82 7.63 8.00
C LYS A 99 21.10 8.19 9.39
#